data_AF-A0AAW9F5Q6-F1
#
_entry.id   AF-A0AAW9F5Q6-F1
#
_cell.length_a   1.000
_cell.length_b   1.000
_cell.length_c   1.000
_cell.angle_alpha   90.00
_cell.angle_beta   90.00
_cell.angle_gamma   90.00
#
_symmetry.space_group_name_H-M   'P 1'
#
loop_
_entity.id
_entity.type
_entity.pdbx_description
1 polymer ?
#
loop_
_entity_poly.entity_id
_entity_poly.type
_entity_poly.pdbx_seq_one_letter_code
_entity_poly.pdbx_strand_id
1 'polypeptide(L)'
;KCAPALGAMGQVQFMPSSFLKYAVDQDGDGRKDLWGNLADVFGSAANYLHQNGWREDQTWGRRVRVPDSLNSALFGLETRKSLSAWQALGVRHRADASV
;
A
#
# COMPACT_ATOMS: atom_id res chain seq x y z
N LYS A 1 -15.01 -15.37 -18.16
CA LYS A 1 -14.18 -14.57 -17.23
C LYS A 1 -15.06 -14.22 -16.04
N CYS A 2 -14.93 -14.97 -14.93
CA CYS A 2 -15.76 -14.76 -13.75
C CYS A 2 -15.15 -13.65 -12.90
N ALA A 3 -15.91 -12.59 -12.63
CA ALA A 3 -15.56 -11.65 -11.57
C ALA A 3 -15.67 -12.39 -10.22
N PRO A 4 -14.69 -12.29 -9.31
CA PRO A 4 -14.81 -12.92 -8.00
C PRO A 4 -16.03 -12.34 -7.26
N ALA A 5 -16.63 -13.16 -6.39
CA ALA A 5 -17.98 -13.04 -5.80
C ALA A 5 -18.31 -11.73 -5.04
N LEU A 6 -17.45 -10.72 -5.08
CA LEU A 6 -17.62 -9.39 -4.49
C LEU A 6 -17.69 -8.26 -5.54
N GLY A 7 -17.76 -8.57 -6.84
CA GLY A 7 -17.90 -7.56 -7.89
C GLY A 7 -16.62 -6.76 -8.16
N ALA A 8 -15.47 -7.27 -7.71
CA ALA A 8 -14.17 -6.71 -8.03
C ALA A 8 -13.81 -6.97 -9.50
N MET A 9 -13.30 -5.95 -10.18
CA MET A 9 -13.20 -5.87 -11.63
C MET A 9 -11.76 -5.76 -12.12
N GLY A 10 -11.50 -6.38 -13.27
CA GLY A 10 -10.23 -6.27 -13.98
C GLY A 10 -9.04 -6.84 -13.21
N GLN A 11 -7.83 -6.52 -13.67
CA GLN A 11 -6.59 -7.01 -13.07
C GLN A 11 -6.28 -6.33 -11.72
N VAL A 12 -6.75 -5.09 -11.51
CA VAL A 12 -6.56 -4.34 -10.27
C VAL A 12 -7.58 -4.70 -9.18
N GLN A 13 -8.56 -5.56 -9.48
CA GLN A 13 -9.61 -5.98 -8.55
C GLN A 13 -10.38 -4.80 -7.92
N PHE A 14 -10.65 -3.75 -8.71
CA PHE A 14 -11.39 -2.58 -8.22
C PHE A 14 -12.87 -2.87 -8.03
N MET A 15 -13.44 -2.38 -6.93
CA MET A 15 -14.88 -2.25 -6.80
C MET A 15 -15.43 -1.22 -7.80
N PRO A 16 -16.70 -1.27 -8.20
CA PRO A 16 -17.29 -0.30 -9.13
C PRO A 16 -17.11 1.16 -8.73
N SER A 17 -17.21 1.47 -7.42
CA SER A 17 -16.93 2.80 -6.90
C SER A 17 -15.48 3.23 -7.09
N SER A 18 -14.53 2.31 -6.87
CA SER A 18 -13.10 2.56 -7.11
C SER A 18 -12.80 2.75 -8.60
N PHE A 19 -13.46 2.00 -9.48
CA PHE A 19 -13.35 2.22 -10.93
C PHE A 19 -13.74 3.65 -11.30
N LEU A 20 -14.90 4.12 -10.85
CA LEU A 20 -15.37 5.47 -11.16
C LEU A 20 -14.44 6.57 -10.65
N LYS A 21 -13.80 6.36 -9.49
CA LYS A 21 -12.95 7.36 -8.86
C LYS A 21 -11.50 7.34 -9.36
N TYR A 22 -10.97 6.17 -9.65
CA TYR A 22 -9.52 5.98 -9.83
C TYR A 22 -9.12 5.43 -11.20
N ALA A 23 -10.04 4.89 -12.00
CA ALA A 23 -9.67 4.40 -13.33
C ALA A 23 -9.26 5.56 -14.24
N VAL A 24 -8.15 5.37 -14.95
CA VAL A 24 -7.56 6.33 -15.90
C VAL A 24 -7.41 5.64 -17.25
N ASP A 25 -7.70 6.41 -18.30
CA ASP A 25 -7.35 6.06 -19.69
C ASP A 25 -5.92 6.54 -19.89
N GLN A 26 -4.98 5.60 -19.91
CA GLN A 26 -3.55 5.89 -19.87
C GLN A 26 -2.95 5.93 -21.28
N ASP A 27 -3.55 5.24 -22.26
CA ASP A 27 -3.08 5.23 -23.64
C ASP A 27 -3.84 6.21 -24.56
N GLY A 28 -4.93 6.81 -24.07
CA GLY A 28 -5.68 7.87 -24.74
C GLY A 28 -6.65 7.36 -25.79
N ASP A 29 -7.08 6.10 -25.73
CA ASP A 29 -7.99 5.49 -26.69
C ASP A 29 -9.48 5.84 -26.44
N GLY A 30 -9.77 6.57 -25.35
CA GLY A 30 -11.10 6.98 -24.92
C GLY A 30 -11.79 5.95 -24.02
N ARG A 31 -11.13 4.86 -23.65
CA ARG A 31 -11.66 3.77 -22.82
C ARG A 31 -10.77 3.55 -21.60
N LYS A 32 -11.33 2.90 -20.59
CA LYS A 32 -10.62 2.53 -19.35
C LYS A 32 -10.66 1.03 -19.21
N ASP A 33 -9.87 0.32 -20.00
CA ASP A 33 -9.89 -1.15 -20.07
C ASP A 33 -8.96 -1.78 -19.02
N LEU A 34 -9.51 -1.99 -17.83
CA LEU A 34 -8.79 -2.67 -16.74
C LEU A 34 -8.67 -4.19 -16.90
N TRP A 35 -9.08 -4.78 -18.02
CA TRP A 35 -9.00 -6.22 -18.29
C TRP A 35 -7.92 -6.55 -19.32
N GLY A 36 -7.91 -5.83 -20.43
CA GLY A 36 -7.07 -6.10 -21.59
C GLY A 36 -5.89 -5.14 -21.77
N ASN A 37 -6.00 -3.91 -21.24
CA ASN A 37 -5.01 -2.87 -21.46
C ASN A 37 -4.10 -2.69 -20.24
N LEU A 38 -2.83 -3.08 -20.38
CA LEU A 38 -1.86 -2.94 -19.29
C LEU A 38 -1.56 -1.47 -18.97
N ALA A 39 -1.64 -0.55 -19.94
CA ALA A 39 -1.43 0.87 -19.69
C ALA A 39 -2.48 1.39 -18.70
N ASP A 40 -3.76 1.13 -18.97
CA ASP A 40 -4.87 1.52 -18.09
C ASP A 40 -4.81 0.84 -16.73
N VAL A 41 -4.44 -0.45 -16.69
CA VAL A 41 -4.28 -1.22 -15.44
C VAL A 41 -3.22 -0.57 -14.55
N PHE A 42 -2.02 -0.31 -15.05
CA PHE A 42 -0.94 0.27 -14.26
C PHE A 42 -1.18 1.76 -13.95
N GLY A 43 -1.70 2.52 -14.91
CA GLY A 43 -2.07 3.93 -14.71
C GLY A 43 -3.13 4.08 -13.62
N SER A 44 -4.16 3.23 -13.63
CA SER A 44 -5.23 3.22 -12.63
C SER A 44 -4.73 2.77 -11.25
N ALA A 45 -3.85 1.78 -11.19
CA ALA A 45 -3.24 1.35 -9.93
C ALA A 45 -2.35 2.45 -9.32
N ALA A 46 -1.54 3.12 -10.14
CA ALA A 46 -0.70 4.24 -9.71
C ALA A 46 -1.55 5.44 -9.25
N ASN A 47 -2.59 5.79 -10.00
CA ASN A 47 -3.51 6.86 -9.62
C ASN A 47 -4.23 6.55 -8.29
N TYR A 48 -4.63 5.30 -8.07
CA TYR A 48 -5.17 4.85 -6.79
C TYR A 48 -4.19 5.08 -5.64
N LEU A 49 -2.93 4.65 -5.78
CA LEU A 49 -1.91 4.84 -4.74
C LEU A 49 -1.65 6.32 -4.47
N HIS A 50 -1.48 7.12 -5.52
CA HIS A 50 -1.24 8.56 -5.42
C HIS A 50 -2.38 9.26 -4.67
N GLN A 51 -3.63 9.01 -5.05
CA GLN A 51 -4.79 9.60 -4.37
C GLN A 51 -5.00 9.10 -2.93
N ASN A 52 -4.46 7.92 -2.58
CA ASN A 52 -4.52 7.37 -1.22
C ASN A 52 -3.26 7.70 -0.39
N GLY A 53 -2.52 8.74 -0.78
CA GLY A 53 -1.44 9.31 0.03
C GLY A 53 -0.11 8.57 -0.09
N TRP A 54 0.09 7.77 -1.14
CA TRP A 54 1.40 7.23 -1.46
C TRP A 54 2.42 8.36 -1.65
N ARG A 55 3.60 8.17 -1.07
CA ARG A 55 4.72 9.10 -1.11
C ARG A 55 5.93 8.36 -1.64
N GLU A 56 6.40 8.77 -2.81
CA GLU A 56 7.52 8.11 -3.51
C GLU A 56 8.87 8.32 -2.81
N ASP A 57 8.99 9.35 -1.97
CA ASP A 57 10.18 9.65 -1.17
C ASP A 57 10.26 8.80 0.12
N GLN A 58 9.26 7.96 0.39
CA GLN A 58 9.16 7.20 1.63
C GLN A 58 9.14 5.69 1.39
N THR A 59 9.77 4.95 2.30
CA THR A 59 9.63 3.49 2.34
C THR A 59 8.35 3.09 3.06
N TRP A 60 7.69 2.03 2.59
CA TRP A 60 6.48 1.49 3.22
C TRP A 60 6.76 0.87 4.61
N GLY A 61 7.99 0.42 4.85
CA GLY A 61 8.36 -0.27 6.08
C GLY A 61 9.77 -0.82 6.05
N ARG A 62 10.26 -1.25 7.22
CA ARG A 62 11.58 -1.87 7.37
C ARG A 62 11.54 -2.96 8.44
N ARG A 63 12.41 -3.96 8.30
CA ARG A 63 12.58 -4.98 9.35
C ARG A 63 13.33 -4.40 10.55
N VAL A 64 12.83 -4.68 11.74
CA VAL A 64 13.41 -4.22 13.02
C VAL A 64 13.64 -5.40 13.97
N ARG A 65 14.51 -5.21 14.95
CA ARG A 65 14.57 -6.03 16.16
C ARG A 65 13.77 -5.35 17.25
N VAL A 66 13.01 -6.15 17.98
CA VAL A 66 12.15 -5.72 19.07
C VAL A 66 12.71 -6.31 20.35
N PRO A 67 12.91 -5.53 21.43
CA PRO A 67 13.37 -6.07 22.69
C PRO A 67 12.26 -6.90 23.35
N ASP A 68 12.63 -7.98 24.04
CA ASP A 68 11.68 -8.90 24.69
C ASP A 68 10.85 -8.21 25.80
N SER A 69 11.36 -7.10 26.34
CA SER A 69 10.69 -6.29 27.35
C SER A 69 9.61 -5.36 26.78
N LEU A 70 9.44 -5.28 25.46
CA LEU A 70 8.45 -4.39 24.86
C LEU A 70 7.03 -4.90 25.12
N ASN A 71 6.18 -4.02 25.63
CA ASN A 71 4.78 -4.34 25.86
C ASN A 71 4.07 -4.71 24.54
N SER A 72 3.55 -5.93 24.45
CA SER A 72 2.85 -6.47 23.28
C SER A 72 1.56 -5.71 22.94
N ALA A 73 0.97 -4.97 23.89
CA ALA A 73 -0.17 -4.09 23.63
C ALA A 73 0.15 -2.95 22.64
N LEU A 74 1.43 -2.68 22.40
CA LEU A 74 1.88 -1.69 21.42
C LEU A 74 1.90 -2.25 19.98
N PHE A 75 1.66 -3.55 19.79
CA PHE A 75 1.62 -4.16 18.46
C PHE A 75 0.27 -3.94 17.79
N GLY A 76 0.29 -3.51 16.52
CA GLY A 76 -0.91 -3.28 15.72
C GLY A 76 -0.78 -2.03 14.86
N LEU A 77 -1.71 -1.87 13.92
CA LEU A 77 -1.72 -0.75 12.97
C LEU A 77 -2.23 0.57 13.61
N GLU A 78 -2.95 0.47 14.71
CA GLU A 78 -3.52 1.62 15.43
C GLU A 78 -2.48 2.35 16.29
N THR A 79 -1.45 1.64 16.76
CA THR A 79 -0.36 2.24 17.55
C THR A 79 0.65 2.91 16.63
N ARG A 80 0.46 4.21 16.39
CA ARG A 80 1.38 5.03 15.59
C ARG A 80 2.30 5.83 16.49
N LYS A 81 3.62 5.72 16.27
CA LYS A 81 4.65 6.52 16.95
C LYS A 81 5.73 6.93 15.95
N SER A 82 6.43 8.02 16.25
CA SER A 82 7.61 8.43 15.48
C SER A 82 8.71 7.36 15.59
N LEU A 83 9.64 7.37 14.63
CA LEU A 83 10.79 6.47 14.65
C LEU A 83 11.64 6.66 15.92
N SER A 84 11.84 7.91 16.35
CA SER A 84 12.56 8.23 17.58
C SER A 84 11.88 7.68 18.83
N ALA A 85 10.55 7.71 18.90
CA ALA A 85 9.80 7.14 20.00
C ALA A 85 9.92 5.61 20.03
N TRP A 86 9.88 4.94 18.87
CA TRP A 86 10.15 3.50 18.80
C TRP A 86 11.59 3.16 19.22
N GLN A 87 12.56 3.98 18.82
CA GLN A 87 13.95 3.84 19.26
C GLN A 87 14.11 4.05 20.78
N ALA A 88 13.39 4.98 21.39
CA ALA A 88 13.39 5.15 22.84
C ALA A 88 12.85 3.91 23.57
N LEU A 89 11.95 3.15 22.95
CA LEU A 89 11.43 1.87 23.45
C LEU A 89 12.34 0.67 23.14
N GLY A 90 13.55 0.91 22.63
CA GLY A 90 14.54 -0.14 22.35
C GLY A 90 14.37 -0.84 21.00
N VAL A 91 13.40 -0.44 20.17
CA VAL A 91 13.29 -0.96 18.79
C VAL A 91 14.49 -0.47 17.99
N ARG A 92 15.18 -1.39 17.31
CA ARG A 92 16.39 -1.08 16.52
C ARG A 92 16.25 -1.62 15.11
N HIS A 93 16.88 -0.94 14.16
CA HIS A 93 17.04 -1.49 12.83
C HIS A 93 17.90 -2.76 12.89
N ARG A 94 17.59 -3.78 12.08
CA ARG A 94 18.29 -5.07 12.18
C ARG A 94 19.79 -4.96 11.85
N ALA A 95 20.18 -4.04 10.98
CA ALA A 95 21.58 -3.83 10.60
C ALA A 95 22.39 -3.11 11.69
N ASP A 96 21.73 -2.37 12.59
CA ASP A 96 22.38 -1.55 13.62
C ASP A 96 22.54 -2.33 14.94
N ALA A 97 22.07 -3.58 14.97
CA ALA A 97 22.24 -4.48 16.10
C ALA A 97 23.60 -5.18 15.99
N SER A 98 24.64 -4.49 16.46
CA SER A 98 25.90 -5.12 16.87
C SER A 98 25.62 -6.20 17.93
N VAL A 99 26.40 -7.27 17.88
CA VAL A 99 26.41 -8.45 18.77
C VAL A 99 26.15 -8.10 20.23
#